data_AF-A0A377LYM2-F1
#
_entry.id   AF-A0A377LYM2-F1
#
_cell.length_a   1.000
_cell.length_b   1.000
_cell.length_c   1.000
_cell.angle_alpha   90.00
_cell.angle_beta   90.00
_cell.angle_gamma   90.00
#
_symmetry.space_group_name_H-M   'P 1'
#
loop_
_entity.id
_entity.type
_entity.pdbx_description
1 polymer ?
#
loop_
_entity_poly.entity_id
_entity_poly.type
_entity_poly.pdbx_seq_one_letter_code
_entity_poly.pdbx_strand_id
1 'polypeptide(L)'
;MTAYTQSVLALFFASQQCQRRPGSYIIIQFLNAIISAGATVFLFHYFDVSVLNRIVAMIIANIASLFLSIVIFYWFQKNTVRLSFGFALNLFKIIFFWCTSAITSVKFFAKGQVDRLLIYKIFSASTLGVYSVGYQLASIFAILLMAINKATVPYYYDYIKNGSLHAFKSKKNRFVNLLITPLPFVFFLIIPQSIYSWVLGPGFESAKYYAVLFALAISLTIPYLLLVNFYFIMVGIKSYHFARLYQL
;
A
#
# COMPACT_ATOMS: atom_id res chain seq x y z
N MET A 1 -5.35 5.31 -19.93
CA MET A 1 -5.77 3.90 -20.10
C MET A 1 -5.28 3.00 -18.96
N THR A 2 -4.00 2.99 -18.62
CA THR A 2 -3.45 2.23 -17.47
C THR A 2 -4.13 2.54 -16.13
N ALA A 3 -4.38 3.82 -15.84
CA ALA A 3 -5.05 4.23 -14.61
C ALA A 3 -6.50 3.70 -14.53
N TYR A 4 -7.22 3.65 -15.65
CA TYR A 4 -8.58 3.13 -15.70
C TYR A 4 -8.62 1.61 -15.46
N THR A 5 -7.75 0.85 -16.12
CA THR A 5 -7.70 -0.61 -15.91
C THR A 5 -7.29 -0.98 -14.49
N GLN A 6 -6.39 -0.21 -13.88
CA GLN A 6 -6.01 -0.34 -12.47
C GLN A 6 -7.16 -0.04 -11.51
N SER A 7 -7.95 1.00 -11.76
CA SER A 7 -9.13 1.32 -10.94
C SER A 7 -10.18 0.22 -10.99
N VAL A 8 -10.43 -0.37 -12.16
CA VAL A 8 -11.38 -1.49 -12.30
C VAL A 8 -10.85 -2.74 -11.58
N LEU A 9 -9.56 -3.07 -11.72
CA LEU A 9 -8.92 -4.13 -10.94
C LEU A 9 -9.04 -3.92 -9.43
N ALA A 10 -8.86 -2.68 -8.96
CA ALA A 10 -8.99 -2.34 -7.55
C ALA A 10 -10.40 -2.61 -6.99
N LEU A 11 -11.45 -2.40 -7.79
CA LEU A 11 -12.83 -2.74 -7.42
C LEU A 11 -13.02 -4.26 -7.23
N PHE A 12 -12.46 -5.07 -8.13
CA PHE A 12 -12.50 -6.53 -7.99
C PHE A 12 -11.72 -7.00 -6.77
N PHE A 13 -10.56 -6.40 -6.49
CA PHE A 13 -9.79 -6.71 -5.29
C PHE A 13 -10.54 -6.37 -4.01
N ALA A 14 -11.21 -5.21 -3.96
CA ALA A 14 -12.05 -4.84 -2.83
C ALA A 14 -13.18 -5.85 -2.60
N SER A 15 -13.83 -6.30 -3.68
CA SER A 15 -14.88 -7.34 -3.60
C SER A 15 -14.36 -8.67 -3.04
N GLN A 16 -13.20 -9.14 -3.49
CA GLN A 16 -12.60 -10.38 -3.00
C GLN A 16 -12.10 -10.28 -1.55
N GLN A 17 -11.59 -9.11 -1.15
CA GLN A 17 -11.19 -8.83 0.24
C GLN A 17 -12.40 -8.85 1.17
N CYS A 18 -13.54 -8.26 0.77
CA CYS A 18 -14.79 -8.33 1.52
C CYS A 18 -15.31 -9.77 1.70
N GLN A 19 -15.07 -10.64 0.71
CA GLN A 19 -15.44 -12.06 0.76
C GLN A 19 -14.42 -12.93 1.52
N ARG A 20 -13.41 -12.32 2.18
CA ARG A 20 -12.33 -12.99 2.93
C ARG A 20 -11.52 -14.01 2.10
N ARG A 21 -11.27 -13.74 0.81
CA ARG A 21 -10.44 -14.59 -0.06
C ARG A 21 -9.12 -13.92 -0.44
N PRO A 22 -8.17 -13.78 0.49
CA PRO A 22 -6.90 -13.10 0.21
C PRO A 22 -6.02 -13.88 -0.78
N GLY A 23 -6.14 -15.20 -0.86
CA GLY A 23 -5.30 -16.05 -1.71
C GLY A 23 -5.45 -15.75 -3.21
N SER A 24 -6.69 -15.66 -3.70
CA SER A 24 -6.98 -15.33 -5.11
C SER A 24 -6.44 -13.95 -5.50
N TYR A 25 -6.58 -12.97 -4.61
CA TYR A 25 -6.00 -11.63 -4.78
C TYR A 25 -4.47 -11.67 -4.89
N ILE A 26 -3.79 -12.40 -3.99
CA ILE A 26 -2.33 -12.51 -4.00
C ILE A 26 -1.86 -13.14 -5.31
N ILE A 27 -2.50 -14.23 -5.75
CA ILE A 27 -2.16 -14.92 -7.00
C ILE A 27 -2.28 -13.97 -8.20
N ILE A 28 -3.40 -13.23 -8.32
CA ILE A 28 -3.60 -12.29 -9.44
C ILE A 28 -2.53 -11.20 -9.43
N GLN A 29 -2.18 -10.65 -8.26
CA GLN A 29 -1.17 -9.60 -8.15
C GLN A 29 0.24 -10.10 -8.52
N PHE A 30 0.60 -11.31 -8.10
CA PHE A 30 1.86 -11.93 -8.48
C PHE A 30 1.92 -12.20 -9.99
N LEU A 31 0.86 -12.74 -10.57
CA LEU A 31 0.76 -12.96 -12.02
C LEU A 31 0.86 -11.64 -12.79
N ASN A 32 0.18 -10.59 -12.33
CA ASN A 32 0.29 -9.26 -12.93
C ASN A 32 1.74 -8.76 -12.96
N ALA A 33 2.46 -8.92 -11.85
CA ALA A 33 3.86 -8.51 -11.75
C ALA A 33 4.76 -9.30 -12.71
N ILE A 34 4.58 -10.63 -12.76
CA ILE A 34 5.35 -11.52 -13.65
C ILE A 34 5.06 -11.20 -15.11
N ILE A 35 3.79 -11.08 -15.51
CA ILE A 35 3.39 -10.75 -16.88
C ILE A 35 3.90 -9.37 -17.27
N SER A 36 3.80 -8.37 -16.37
CA SER A 36 4.30 -7.02 -16.66
C SER A 36 5.81 -6.99 -16.87
N ALA A 37 6.58 -7.70 -16.03
CA ALA A 37 8.03 -7.80 -16.17
C ALA A 37 8.41 -8.55 -17.45
N GLY A 38 7.81 -9.73 -17.68
CA GLY A 38 8.06 -10.55 -18.86
C GLY A 38 7.70 -9.83 -20.17
N ALA A 39 6.54 -9.18 -20.23
CA ALA A 39 6.12 -8.39 -21.39
C ALA A 39 7.04 -7.18 -21.64
N THR A 40 7.59 -6.58 -20.58
CA THR A 40 8.57 -5.48 -20.73
C THR A 40 9.86 -5.99 -21.36
N VAL A 41 10.42 -7.10 -20.86
CA VAL A 41 11.63 -7.71 -21.41
C VAL A 41 11.41 -8.16 -22.85
N PHE A 42 10.29 -8.81 -23.14
CA PHE A 42 9.92 -9.23 -24.49
C PHE A 42 9.85 -8.04 -25.45
N LEU A 43 9.12 -6.98 -25.08
CA LEU A 43 8.99 -5.80 -25.94
C LEU A 43 10.32 -5.07 -26.14
N PHE A 44 11.19 -5.00 -25.13
CA PHE A 44 12.52 -4.39 -25.27
C PHE A 44 13.50 -5.24 -26.09
N HIS A 45 13.25 -6.53 -26.24
CA HIS A 45 14.08 -7.39 -27.08
C HIS A 45 13.76 -7.21 -28.57
N TYR A 46 12.47 -7.08 -28.92
CA TYR A 46 12.02 -7.00 -30.31
C TYR A 46 11.81 -5.57 -30.82
N PHE A 47 11.58 -4.61 -29.93
CA PHE A 47 11.36 -3.20 -30.25
C PHE A 47 12.33 -2.33 -29.47
N ASP A 48 12.42 -1.04 -29.85
CA ASP A 48 13.29 -0.08 -29.18
C ASP A 48 12.98 0.08 -27.68
N VAL A 49 14.03 0.40 -26.92
CA VAL A 49 13.93 0.73 -25.49
C VAL A 49 13.23 2.08 -25.33
N SER A 50 11.90 2.05 -25.31
CA SER A 50 11.05 3.23 -25.23
C SER A 50 10.11 3.14 -24.03
N VAL A 51 9.81 4.32 -23.45
CA VAL A 51 8.80 4.48 -22.39
C VAL A 51 7.44 3.97 -22.86
N LEU A 52 7.12 4.14 -24.14
CA LEU A 52 5.86 3.67 -24.72
C LEU A 52 5.72 2.15 -24.60
N ASN A 53 6.78 1.40 -24.92
CA ASN A 53 6.79 -0.06 -24.87
C ASN A 53 6.61 -0.59 -23.44
N ARG A 54 7.17 0.12 -22.44
CA ARG A 54 6.90 -0.18 -21.02
C ARG A 54 5.44 0.08 -20.63
N ILE A 55 4.83 1.16 -21.13
CA ILE A 55 3.41 1.46 -20.89
C ILE A 55 2.52 0.37 -21.51
N VAL A 56 2.83 -0.06 -22.74
CA VAL A 56 2.11 -1.14 -23.43
C VAL A 56 2.23 -2.45 -22.65
N ALA A 57 3.43 -2.82 -22.18
CA ALA A 57 3.64 -3.99 -21.32
C ALA A 57 2.73 -3.98 -20.08
N MET A 58 2.65 -2.84 -19.40
CA MET A 58 1.78 -2.67 -18.22
C MET A 58 0.29 -2.78 -18.57
N ILE A 59 -0.13 -2.28 -19.74
CA ILE A 59 -1.52 -2.42 -20.20
C ILE A 59 -1.85 -3.89 -20.44
N ILE A 60 -0.98 -4.62 -21.13
CA ILE A 60 -1.15 -6.06 -21.41
C ILE A 60 -1.30 -6.84 -20.10
N ALA A 61 -0.41 -6.60 -19.14
CA ALA A 61 -0.47 -7.25 -17.84
C ALA A 61 -1.78 -6.95 -17.08
N ASN A 62 -2.21 -5.68 -17.08
CA ASN A 62 -3.44 -5.29 -16.40
C ASN A 62 -4.68 -5.92 -17.06
N ILE A 63 -4.72 -6.00 -18.39
CA ILE A 63 -5.84 -6.64 -19.12
C ILE A 63 -5.88 -8.13 -18.81
N ALA A 64 -4.74 -8.82 -18.85
CA ALA A 64 -4.65 -10.24 -18.52
C ALA A 64 -5.11 -10.52 -17.07
N SER A 65 -4.68 -9.69 -16.13
CA SER A 65 -5.06 -9.80 -14.71
C SER A 65 -6.54 -9.50 -14.48
N LEU A 66 -7.11 -8.58 -15.26
CA LEU A 66 -8.53 -8.24 -15.19
C LEU A 66 -9.38 -9.38 -15.74
N PHE A 67 -8.97 -9.97 -16.85
CA PHE A 67 -9.62 -11.17 -17.38
C PHE A 67 -9.62 -12.31 -16.36
N LEU A 68 -8.48 -12.60 -15.74
CA LEU A 68 -8.37 -13.61 -14.69
C LEU A 68 -9.26 -13.29 -13.48
N SER A 69 -9.30 -12.02 -13.07
CA SER A 69 -10.16 -11.55 -11.96
C SER A 69 -11.64 -11.78 -12.25
N ILE A 70 -12.08 -11.52 -13.48
CA ILE A 70 -13.46 -11.73 -13.94
C ILE A 70 -13.78 -13.23 -13.96
N VAL A 71 -12.91 -14.07 -14.53
CA VAL A 71 -13.11 -15.53 -14.58
C VAL A 71 -13.24 -16.10 -13.17
N ILE A 72 -12.35 -15.73 -12.26
CA ILE A 72 -12.41 -16.15 -10.85
C ILE A 72 -13.70 -15.63 -10.20
N PHE A 73 -14.08 -14.38 -10.45
CA PHE A 73 -15.30 -13.79 -9.88
C PHE A 73 -16.54 -14.59 -10.31
N TYR A 74 -16.72 -14.88 -11.60
CA TYR A 74 -17.87 -15.62 -12.11
C TYR A 74 -17.87 -17.10 -11.72
N TRP A 75 -16.70 -17.75 -11.67
CA TRP A 75 -16.60 -19.15 -11.23
C TRP A 75 -17.15 -19.32 -9.81
N PHE A 76 -16.89 -18.35 -8.93
CA PHE A 76 -17.23 -18.46 -7.51
C PHE A 76 -18.51 -17.73 -7.09
N GLN A 77 -19.22 -17.09 -8.01
CA GLN A 77 -20.40 -16.30 -7.67
C GLN A 77 -21.61 -17.22 -7.43
N LYS A 78 -22.04 -17.32 -6.17
CA LYS A 78 -23.32 -17.95 -5.78
C LYS A 78 -24.42 -16.95 -5.35
N ASN A 79 -24.14 -15.64 -5.35
CA ASN A 79 -25.05 -14.64 -4.81
C ASN A 79 -25.48 -13.59 -5.83
N THR A 80 -26.79 -13.39 -5.94
CA THR A 80 -27.43 -12.28 -6.65
C THR A 80 -27.58 -11.10 -5.70
N VAL A 81 -26.94 -9.97 -6.01
CA VAL A 81 -27.10 -8.73 -5.24
C VAL A 81 -28.48 -8.15 -5.56
N ARG A 82 -29.37 -8.10 -4.58
CA ARG A 82 -30.68 -7.43 -4.73
C ARG A 82 -30.52 -5.96 -4.41
N LEU A 83 -30.76 -5.10 -5.39
CA LEU A 83 -30.80 -3.64 -5.21
C LEU A 83 -32.10 -3.25 -4.51
N SER A 84 -32.01 -2.68 -3.32
CA SER A 84 -33.15 -2.15 -2.55
C SER A 84 -32.95 -0.65 -2.27
N PHE A 85 -34.02 0.12 -2.13
CA PHE A 85 -33.96 1.58 -1.94
C PHE A 85 -33.21 2.01 -0.66
N GLY A 86 -33.25 1.18 0.40
CA GLY A 86 -32.45 1.38 1.62
C GLY A 86 -30.92 1.27 1.41
N PHE A 87 -30.50 0.67 0.29
CA PHE A 87 -29.09 0.60 -0.12
C PHE A 87 -28.55 1.99 -0.46
N ALA A 88 -29.35 2.89 -1.05
CA ALA A 88 -28.91 4.21 -1.49
C ALA A 88 -28.53 5.13 -0.32
N LEU A 89 -29.32 5.13 0.76
CA LEU A 89 -29.03 5.88 1.99
C LEU A 89 -27.78 5.36 2.71
N ASN A 90 -27.57 4.04 2.71
CA ASN A 90 -26.34 3.44 3.24
C ASN A 90 -25.14 3.73 2.32
N LEU A 91 -25.34 3.83 1.01
CA LEU A 91 -24.30 4.20 0.05
C LEU A 91 -23.74 5.59 0.34
N PHE A 92 -24.58 6.57 0.67
CA PHE A 92 -24.14 7.93 0.98
C PHE A 92 -23.23 7.98 2.23
N LYS A 93 -23.61 7.28 3.30
CA LYS A 93 -22.77 7.16 4.52
C LYS A 93 -21.43 6.48 4.23
N ILE A 94 -21.46 5.45 3.39
CA ILE A 94 -20.26 4.75 2.93
C ILE A 94 -19.39 5.71 2.12
N ILE A 95 -19.93 6.40 1.11
CA ILE A 95 -19.23 7.37 0.26
C ILE A 95 -18.55 8.47 1.10
N PHE A 96 -19.22 9.00 2.12
CA PHE A 96 -18.64 10.00 3.01
C PHE A 96 -17.40 9.48 3.74
N PHE A 97 -17.47 8.26 4.29
CA PHE A 97 -16.34 7.60 4.95
C PHE A 97 -15.17 7.34 3.98
N TRP A 98 -15.46 6.91 2.75
CA TRP A 98 -14.44 6.74 1.70
C TRP A 98 -13.84 8.08 1.27
N CYS A 99 -14.62 9.15 1.21
CA CYS A 99 -14.17 10.48 0.84
C CYS A 99 -13.12 11.03 1.82
N THR A 100 -13.36 10.91 3.13
CA THR A 100 -12.38 11.30 4.15
C THR A 100 -11.07 10.52 4.02
N SER A 101 -11.14 9.23 3.73
CA SER A 101 -9.97 8.37 3.52
C SER A 101 -9.23 8.68 2.20
N ALA A 102 -9.98 9.02 1.14
CA ALA A 102 -9.44 9.42 -0.15
C ALA A 102 -8.64 10.72 -0.06
N ILE A 103 -9.14 11.73 0.66
CA ILE A 103 -8.44 13.01 0.87
C ILE A 103 -7.07 12.80 1.52
N THR A 104 -7.00 11.91 2.52
CA THR A 104 -5.73 11.58 3.18
C THR A 104 -4.75 10.93 2.21
N SER A 105 -5.23 10.02 1.36
CA SER A 105 -4.40 9.33 0.35
C SER A 105 -3.89 10.29 -0.74
N VAL A 106 -4.74 11.23 -1.18
CA VAL A 106 -4.36 12.28 -2.13
C VAL A 106 -3.28 13.20 -1.55
N LYS A 107 -3.35 13.55 -0.26
CA LYS A 107 -2.29 14.35 0.40
C LYS A 107 -0.94 13.65 0.39
N PHE A 108 -0.90 12.36 0.71
CA PHE A 108 0.34 11.57 0.65
C PHE A 108 0.87 11.45 -0.77
N PHE A 109 -0.01 11.21 -1.75
CA PHE A 109 0.38 11.12 -3.16
C PHE A 109 0.89 12.44 -3.71
N ALA A 110 0.19 13.55 -3.45
CA ALA A 110 0.58 14.88 -3.87
C ALA A 110 1.96 15.25 -3.31
N LYS A 111 2.21 15.00 -2.02
CA LYS A 111 3.51 15.26 -1.41
C LYS A 111 4.64 14.49 -2.12
N GLY A 112 4.44 13.21 -2.44
CA GLY A 112 5.45 12.39 -3.11
C GLY A 112 5.70 12.74 -4.58
N GLN A 113 4.66 13.10 -5.34
CA GLN A 113 4.81 13.44 -6.76
C GLN A 113 5.30 14.88 -6.96
N VAL A 114 4.83 15.82 -6.14
CA VAL A 114 5.31 17.21 -6.19
C VAL A 114 6.80 17.28 -5.88
N ASP A 115 7.27 16.50 -4.91
CA ASP A 115 8.69 16.38 -4.57
C ASP A 115 9.54 15.96 -5.79
N ARG A 116 9.12 14.92 -6.52
CA ARG A 116 9.81 14.49 -7.74
C ARG A 116 9.77 15.51 -8.87
N LEU A 117 8.66 16.21 -9.05
CA LEU A 117 8.53 17.26 -10.07
C LEU A 117 9.43 18.46 -9.77
N LEU A 118 9.57 18.84 -8.50
CA LEU A 118 10.49 19.90 -8.07
C LEU A 118 11.95 19.49 -8.29
N ILE A 119 12.32 18.26 -7.93
CA ILE A 119 13.65 17.72 -8.16
C ILE A 119 13.96 17.67 -9.66
N TYR A 120 13.01 17.25 -10.51
CA TYR A 120 13.20 17.21 -11.96
C TYR A 120 13.51 18.59 -12.58
N LYS A 121 12.94 19.66 -12.03
CA LYS A 121 13.22 21.03 -12.52
C LYS A 121 14.61 21.53 -12.14
N ILE A 122 15.23 20.96 -11.11
CA ILE A 122 16.49 21.43 -10.52
C ILE A 122 17.65 20.50 -10.89
N PHE A 123 17.39 19.20 -11.08
CA PHE A 123 18.41 18.17 -11.30
C PHE A 123 18.25 17.46 -12.65
N SER A 124 19.35 16.92 -13.16
CA SER A 124 19.36 16.14 -14.40
C SER A 124 18.51 14.86 -14.30
N ALA A 125 18.02 14.37 -15.45
CA ALA A 125 17.24 13.13 -15.53
C ALA A 125 17.98 11.90 -14.96
N SER A 126 19.31 11.86 -15.10
CA SER A 126 20.15 10.78 -14.55
C SER A 126 20.11 10.78 -13.02
N THR A 127 20.31 11.95 -12.39
CA THR A 127 20.24 12.10 -10.92
C THR A 127 18.86 11.75 -10.39
N LEU A 128 17.79 12.14 -11.09
CA LEU A 128 16.42 11.77 -10.73
C LEU A 128 16.18 10.25 -10.81
N GLY A 129 16.82 9.58 -11.77
CA GLY A 129 16.82 8.12 -11.87
C GLY A 129 17.40 7.46 -10.61
N VAL A 130 18.59 7.88 -10.18
CA VAL A 130 19.25 7.38 -8.96
C VAL A 130 18.41 7.64 -7.71
N TYR A 131 17.85 8.85 -7.59
CA TYR A 131 16.93 9.22 -6.51
C TYR A 131 15.68 8.32 -6.47
N SER A 132 15.06 8.10 -7.63
CA SER A 132 13.83 7.32 -7.76
C SER A 132 14.04 5.85 -7.41
N VAL A 133 15.17 5.28 -7.82
CA VAL A 133 15.56 3.91 -7.46
C VAL A 133 15.81 3.78 -5.96
N GLY A 134 16.52 4.73 -5.34
CA GLY A 134 16.74 4.76 -3.89
C GLY A 134 15.41 4.80 -3.12
N TYR A 135 14.47 5.65 -3.53
CA TYR A 135 13.12 5.69 -2.98
C TYR A 135 12.39 4.35 -3.17
N GLN A 136 12.49 3.75 -4.36
CA GLN A 136 11.78 2.50 -4.67
C GLN A 136 12.28 1.34 -3.80
N LEU A 137 13.58 1.24 -3.55
CA LEU A 137 14.15 0.27 -2.62
C LEU A 137 13.61 0.49 -1.20
N ALA A 138 13.66 1.72 -0.68
CA ALA A 138 13.14 2.04 0.65
C ALA A 138 11.63 1.77 0.78
N SER A 139 10.87 1.96 -0.31
CA SER A 139 9.41 1.76 -0.31
C SER A 139 8.98 0.31 -0.02
N ILE A 140 9.86 -0.68 -0.21
CA ILE A 140 9.63 -2.08 0.20
C ILE A 140 9.30 -2.14 1.70
N PHE A 141 10.03 -1.41 2.53
CA PHE A 141 9.75 -1.34 3.96
C PHE A 141 8.44 -0.62 4.28
N ALA A 142 8.09 0.41 3.53
CA ALA A 142 6.79 1.07 3.70
C ALA A 142 5.63 0.07 3.46
N ILE A 143 5.74 -0.78 2.44
CA ILE A 143 4.75 -1.84 2.15
C ILE A 143 4.66 -2.84 3.31
N LEU A 144 5.81 -3.33 3.79
CA LEU A 144 5.85 -4.26 4.94
C LEU A 144 5.23 -3.63 6.19
N LEU A 145 5.56 -2.37 6.47
CA LEU A 145 5.02 -1.63 7.59
C LEU A 145 3.50 -1.49 7.49
N MET A 146 2.97 -1.16 6.30
CA MET A 146 1.52 -1.11 6.08
C MET A 146 0.85 -2.47 6.20
N ALA A 147 1.50 -3.56 5.78
CA ALA A 147 0.98 -4.92 5.92
C ALA A 147 0.87 -5.33 7.40
N ILE A 148 1.92 -5.10 8.19
CA ILE A 148 1.92 -5.32 9.65
C ILE A 148 0.83 -4.46 10.30
N ASN A 149 0.74 -3.19 9.90
CA ASN A 149 -0.26 -2.27 10.43
C ASN A 149 -1.69 -2.81 10.20
N LYS A 150 -2.01 -3.21 8.96
CA LYS A 150 -3.31 -3.80 8.62
C LYS A 150 -3.58 -5.11 9.35
N ALA A 151 -2.57 -5.96 9.52
CA ALA A 151 -2.70 -7.22 10.25
C ALA A 151 -2.96 -7.02 11.76
N THR A 152 -2.49 -5.91 12.33
CA THR A 152 -2.63 -5.61 13.77
C THR A 152 -4.02 -5.04 14.12
N VAL A 153 -4.65 -4.31 13.20
CA VAL A 153 -5.95 -3.64 13.42
C VAL A 153 -7.05 -4.59 13.93
N PRO A 154 -7.26 -5.81 13.39
CA PRO A 154 -8.27 -6.75 13.89
C PRO A 154 -8.05 -7.17 15.34
N TYR A 155 -6.80 -7.44 15.75
CA TYR A 155 -6.49 -7.78 17.14
C TYR A 155 -6.91 -6.66 18.08
N TYR A 156 -6.68 -5.40 17.68
CA TYR A 156 -7.14 -4.25 18.45
C TYR A 156 -8.67 -4.21 18.62
N TYR A 157 -9.42 -4.57 17.59
CA TYR A 157 -10.88 -4.69 17.70
C TYR A 157 -11.32 -5.80 18.65
N ASP A 158 -10.67 -6.96 18.62
CA ASP A 158 -10.98 -8.08 19.52
C ASP A 158 -10.73 -7.71 20.99
N TYR A 159 -9.66 -6.98 21.28
CA TYR A 159 -9.38 -6.48 22.64
C TYR A 159 -10.45 -5.50 23.15
N ILE A 160 -10.99 -4.64 22.29
CA ILE A 160 -12.11 -3.74 22.62
C ILE A 160 -13.36 -4.55 22.92
N LYS A 161 -13.71 -5.50 22.03
CA LYS A 161 -14.92 -6.33 22.15
C LYS A 161 -14.93 -7.14 23.43
N ASN A 162 -13.77 -7.65 23.85
CA ASN A 162 -13.62 -8.47 25.05
C ASN A 162 -13.42 -7.65 26.34
N GLY A 163 -13.53 -6.30 26.29
CA GLY A 163 -13.41 -5.43 27.47
C GLY A 163 -12.03 -5.41 28.13
N SER A 164 -11.04 -6.10 27.56
CA SER A 164 -9.69 -6.27 28.11
C SER A 164 -8.79 -5.06 27.84
N LEU A 165 -9.24 -3.87 28.22
CA LEU A 165 -8.47 -2.62 28.06
C LEU A 165 -7.18 -2.58 28.90
N HIS A 166 -7.00 -3.51 29.84
CA HIS A 166 -5.86 -3.52 30.74
C HIS A 166 -4.54 -3.84 30.02
N ALA A 167 -4.57 -4.64 28.95
CA ALA A 167 -3.36 -4.98 28.17
C ALA A 167 -2.78 -3.76 27.40
N PHE A 168 -3.63 -2.79 27.03
CA PHE A 168 -3.21 -1.61 26.25
C PHE A 168 -2.60 -0.48 27.10
N LYS A 169 -2.82 -0.49 28.42
CA LYS A 169 -2.27 0.52 29.35
C LYS A 169 -0.75 0.42 29.52
N SER A 170 -0.11 -0.61 28.97
CA SER A 170 1.33 -0.82 29.10
C SER A 170 2.12 0.28 28.37
N LYS A 171 2.53 1.33 29.09
CA LYS A 171 3.55 2.30 28.67
C LYS A 171 4.82 1.60 28.13
N LYS A 172 5.09 0.36 28.55
CA LYS A 172 6.21 -0.48 28.11
C LYS A 172 6.19 -0.74 26.60
N ASN A 173 5.02 -0.90 25.98
CA ASN A 173 4.92 -1.12 24.53
C ASN A 173 5.26 0.13 23.70
N ARG A 174 5.10 1.35 24.24
CA ARG A 174 5.45 2.58 23.51
C ARG A 174 6.96 2.75 23.36
N PHE A 175 7.72 2.41 24.40
CA PHE A 175 9.19 2.46 24.36
C PHE A 175 9.77 1.40 23.45
N VAL A 176 9.25 0.17 23.47
CA VAL A 176 9.66 -0.91 22.55
C VAL A 176 9.42 -0.52 21.09
N ASN A 177 8.29 0.14 20.80
CA ASN A 177 8.00 0.59 19.43
C ASN A 177 8.91 1.75 18.97
N LEU A 178 9.32 2.63 19.88
CA LEU A 178 10.32 3.65 19.58
C LEU A 178 11.70 3.01 19.30
N LEU A 179 12.04 1.94 20.02
CA LEU A 179 13.25 1.14 19.80
C LEU A 179 13.24 0.36 18.46
N ILE A 180 12.06 -0.03 17.97
CA ILE A 180 11.89 -0.67 16.66
C ILE A 180 11.95 0.34 15.51
N THR A 181 11.70 1.63 15.79
CA THR A 181 11.69 2.70 14.79
C THR A 181 12.98 2.80 13.96
N PRO A 182 14.21 2.69 14.48
CA PRO A 182 15.42 2.72 13.65
C PRO A 182 15.72 1.43 12.88
N LEU A 183 14.99 0.33 13.10
CA LEU A 183 15.34 -0.99 12.55
C LEU A 183 15.39 -1.02 11.01
N PRO A 184 14.44 -0.42 10.26
CA PRO A 184 14.54 -0.31 8.80
C PRO A 184 15.77 0.46 8.34
N PHE A 185 16.13 1.54 9.04
CA PHE A 185 17.30 2.35 8.71
C PHE A 185 18.60 1.55 8.89
N VAL A 186 18.73 0.87 10.03
CA VAL A 186 19.90 0.01 10.33
C VAL A 186 20.06 -1.09 9.28
N PHE A 187 18.95 -1.71 8.86
CA PHE A 187 18.97 -2.74 7.82
C PHE A 187 19.57 -2.22 6.50
N PHE A 188 19.14 -1.06 6.01
CA PHE A 188 19.69 -0.46 4.78
C PHE A 188 21.15 -0.01 4.93
N LEU A 189 21.57 0.37 6.14
CA LEU A 189 22.93 0.81 6.41
C LEU A 189 23.92 -0.37 6.35
N ILE A 190 23.53 -1.53 6.90
CA ILE A 190 24.33 -2.75 6.95
C ILE A 190 24.58 -3.34 5.55
N ILE A 191 23.63 -3.20 4.61
CA ILE A 191 23.78 -3.73 3.26
C ILE A 191 25.02 -3.10 2.59
N PRO A 192 26.03 -3.89 2.19
CA PRO A 192 27.23 -3.37 1.57
C PRO A 192 26.93 -2.76 0.19
N GLN A 193 27.73 -1.77 -0.21
CA GLN A 193 27.56 -1.07 -1.48
C GLN A 193 27.69 -2.01 -2.68
N SER A 194 28.48 -3.08 -2.57
CA SER A 194 28.63 -4.11 -3.61
C SER A 194 27.30 -4.74 -4.03
N ILE A 195 26.36 -4.95 -3.09
CA ILE A 195 25.04 -5.49 -3.40
C ILE A 195 24.21 -4.49 -4.21
N TYR A 196 24.29 -3.19 -3.90
CA TYR A 196 23.59 -2.15 -4.68
C TYR A 196 24.12 -2.09 -6.12
N SER A 197 25.44 -2.07 -6.30
CA SER A 197 26.05 -2.04 -7.62
C SER A 197 25.77 -3.32 -8.42
N TRP A 198 25.70 -4.47 -7.76
CA TRP A 198 25.35 -5.74 -8.39
C TRP A 198 23.88 -5.79 -8.86
N VAL A 199 22.94 -5.33 -8.04
CA VAL A 199 21.50 -5.34 -8.39
C VAL A 199 21.14 -4.27 -9.40
N LEU A 200 21.69 -3.06 -9.27
CA LEU A 200 21.29 -1.89 -10.07
C LEU A 200 22.14 -1.70 -11.33
N GLY A 201 23.33 -2.28 -11.37
CA GLY A 201 24.29 -2.08 -12.46
C GLY A 201 25.05 -0.74 -12.38
N PRO A 202 25.92 -0.47 -13.37
CA PRO A 202 26.73 0.74 -13.42
C PRO A 202 25.85 2.00 -13.55
N GLY A 203 26.24 3.09 -12.87
CA GLY A 203 25.53 4.38 -12.90
C GLY A 203 24.59 4.66 -11.71
N PHE A 204 24.41 3.70 -10.79
CA PHE A 204 23.55 3.84 -9.60
C PHE A 204 24.30 3.83 -8.27
N GLU A 205 25.58 4.21 -8.25
CA GLU A 205 26.44 4.10 -7.06
C GLU A 205 25.91 4.90 -5.85
N SER A 206 25.33 6.08 -6.10
CA SER A 206 24.74 6.93 -5.06
C SER A 206 23.35 6.45 -4.59
N ALA A 207 22.79 5.37 -5.15
CA ALA A 207 21.46 4.89 -4.78
C ALA A 207 21.37 4.44 -3.32
N LYS A 208 22.47 3.87 -2.77
CA LYS A 208 22.54 3.48 -1.35
C LYS A 208 22.27 4.66 -0.41
N TYR A 209 22.88 5.81 -0.69
CA TYR A 209 22.74 7.02 0.12
C TYR A 209 21.26 7.44 0.22
N TYR A 210 20.57 7.52 -0.92
CA TYR A 210 19.15 7.87 -0.95
C TYR A 210 18.28 6.80 -0.29
N ALA A 211 18.55 5.51 -0.54
CA ALA A 211 17.78 4.41 0.05
C ALA A 211 17.84 4.43 1.58
N VAL A 212 19.02 4.65 2.16
CA VAL A 212 19.21 4.78 3.62
C VAL A 212 18.45 5.98 4.17
N LEU A 213 18.54 7.15 3.52
CA LEU A 213 17.87 8.38 3.95
C LEU A 213 16.34 8.25 3.90
N PHE A 214 15.81 7.63 2.85
CA PHE A 214 14.38 7.32 2.77
C PHE A 214 13.94 6.26 3.76
N ALA A 215 14.77 5.23 4.00
CA ALA A 215 14.46 4.21 5.00
C ALA A 215 14.31 4.86 6.39
N LEU A 216 15.17 5.82 6.75
CA LEU A 216 15.02 6.61 7.97
C LEU A 216 13.71 7.41 7.98
N ALA A 217 13.41 8.13 6.91
CA ALA A 217 12.17 8.92 6.82
C ALA A 217 10.91 8.04 6.93
N ILE A 218 10.90 6.88 6.27
CA ILE A 218 9.82 5.90 6.35
C ILE A 218 9.75 5.31 7.75
N SER A 219 10.87 5.03 8.39
CA SER A 219 10.87 4.41 9.70
C SER A 219 10.25 5.32 10.77
N LEU A 220 10.45 6.64 10.66
CA LEU A 220 9.75 7.65 11.48
C LEU A 220 8.22 7.65 11.33
N THR A 221 7.65 6.93 10.35
CA THR A 221 6.20 6.74 10.25
C THR A 221 5.65 5.66 11.19
N ILE A 222 6.52 4.80 11.76
CA ILE A 222 6.13 3.72 12.69
C ILE A 222 5.39 4.28 13.93
N PRO A 223 5.92 5.30 14.65
CA PRO A 223 5.21 5.89 15.78
C PRO A 223 3.85 6.50 15.38
N TYR A 224 3.78 7.13 14.20
CA TYR A 224 2.55 7.73 13.69
C TYR A 224 1.45 6.69 13.46
N LEU A 225 1.76 5.56 12.81
CA LEU A 225 0.78 4.50 12.53
C LEU A 225 0.19 3.89 13.82
N LEU A 226 1.04 3.71 14.83
CA LEU A 226 0.61 3.23 16.14
C LEU A 226 -0.34 4.22 16.83
N LEU A 227 -0.03 5.51 16.75
CA LEU A 227 -0.85 6.58 17.32
C LEU A 227 -2.21 6.64 16.62
N VAL A 228 -2.24 6.56 15.29
CA VAL A 228 -3.49 6.51 14.51
C VAL A 228 -4.35 5.31 14.91
N ASN A 229 -3.76 4.12 15.01
CA ASN A 229 -4.49 2.94 15.47
C ASN A 229 -5.05 3.12 16.88
N PHE A 230 -4.28 3.71 17.80
CA PHE A 230 -4.74 3.99 19.15
C PHE A 230 -5.91 4.98 19.18
N TYR A 231 -5.86 6.06 18.40
CA TYR A 231 -6.98 7.00 18.31
C TYR A 231 -8.23 6.33 17.71
N PHE A 232 -8.05 5.50 16.70
CA PHE A 232 -9.15 4.76 16.09
C PHE A 232 -9.84 3.82 17.10
N ILE A 233 -9.07 3.13 17.94
CA ILE A 233 -9.56 2.34 19.07
C ILE A 233 -10.37 3.21 20.05
N MET A 234 -9.83 4.35 20.47
CA MET A 234 -10.51 5.23 21.44
C MET A 234 -11.83 5.80 20.91
N VAL A 235 -11.87 6.17 19.64
CA VAL A 235 -13.11 6.64 18.98
C VAL A 235 -14.13 5.50 18.91
N GLY A 236 -13.70 4.29 18.52
CA GLY A 236 -14.57 3.11 18.50
C GLY A 236 -15.20 2.79 19.85
N ILE A 237 -14.43 2.92 20.94
CA ILE A 237 -14.91 2.72 22.31
C ILE A 237 -15.98 3.76 22.69
N LYS A 238 -15.78 5.04 22.35
CA LYS A 238 -16.77 6.10 22.63
C LYS A 238 -18.08 5.84 21.90
N SER A 239 -18.05 5.42 20.64
CA SER A 239 -19.25 5.04 19.90
C SER A 239 -19.95 3.81 20.50
N TYR A 240 -19.20 2.81 20.98
CA TYR A 240 -19.78 1.61 21.60
C TYR A 240 -20.46 1.92 22.94
N HIS A 241 -19.82 2.72 23.80
CA HIS A 241 -20.43 3.18 25.06
C HIS A 241 -21.65 4.07 24.83
N PHE A 242 -21.61 4.95 23.82
CA PHE A 242 -22.77 5.76 23.43
C PHE A 242 -23.92 4.86 22.98
N ALA A 243 -23.69 3.88 22.10
CA ALA A 243 -24.73 2.95 21.66
C ALA A 243 -25.36 2.13 22.81
N ARG A 244 -24.57 1.80 23.85
CA ARG A 244 -25.05 1.06 25.03
C ARG A 244 -25.89 1.92 25.98
N LEU A 245 -25.65 3.24 26.02
CA LEU A 245 -26.43 4.20 26.82
C LEU A 245 -27.80 4.53 26.21
N TYR A 246 -28.01 4.28 24.92
CA TYR A 246 -29.30 4.44 24.23
C TYR A 246 -30.12 3.14 24.13
N GLN A 247 -29.63 2.05 24.76
CA GLN A 247 -30.37 0.78 24.89
C GLN A 247 -30.90 0.55 26.32
N LEU A 248 -30.86 1.58 27.17
CA LEU A 248 -31.50 1.66 28.49
C LEU A 248 -32.59 2.73 28.43
#